data_AF-A0A9J6FIS6-F1
#
_entry.id   AF-A0A9J6FIS6-F1
#
_cell.length_a   1.000
_cell.length_b   1.000
_cell.length_c   1.000
_cell.angle_alpha   90.00
_cell.angle_beta   90.00
_cell.angle_gamma   90.00
#
_symmetry.space_group_name_H-M   'P 1'
#
loop_
_entity.id
_entity.type
_entity.pdbx_description
1 polymer ?
#
loop_
_entity_poly.entity_id
_entity_poly.type
_entity_poly.pdbx_seq_one_letter_code
_entity_poly.pdbx_strand_id
1 'polypeptide(L)'
;MPGDVRLKKTTRHADGKRKRRPPIPRSRGATSGRSTPPDENRSPPRIASPAPDQPPPESIPGPSTSCRLDTRYYTAEEIAARTKHADEVKRGMETKSATQRKFDLLEVDLVHSEEESGTDFVLVNFAMLKDLFAHVRCGKCGLAAPDLRKPDRQYGLAVKLEVTCSVCEHRVERFSSPRTQGSGNITPFEVNMRALKSIQSIEKGVTALLDFCAGMNLSHRGLHHKTFEVHLRKVVQVFEDTAAASEADSVRAVKDLYSDLGQLPNNIDVMFDGTWMTRGRSSHIGVGCIIEVYTGLVIDHVVLSNFCLGCAIGPKASDEGYEDWLADHECQ
;
A
#
# COMPACT_ATOMS: atom_id res chain seq x y z
N MET A 1 11.53 -44.66 -12.84
CA MET A 1 11.80 -43.57 -11.89
C MET A 1 10.83 -43.70 -10.71
N PRO A 2 11.27 -44.25 -9.57
CA PRO A 2 10.46 -44.38 -8.36
C PRO A 2 10.22 -43.00 -7.75
N GLY A 3 8.98 -42.68 -7.40
CA GLY A 3 8.60 -41.39 -6.81
C GLY A 3 9.01 -41.27 -5.34
N ASP A 4 9.40 -40.06 -4.93
CA ASP A 4 9.82 -39.72 -3.57
C ASP A 4 8.69 -39.94 -2.54
N VAL A 5 9.00 -40.71 -1.49
CA VAL A 5 8.09 -41.17 -0.42
C VAL A 5 7.66 -40.03 0.52
N ARG A 6 8.27 -38.84 0.41
CA ARG A 6 7.96 -37.68 1.28
C ARG A 6 6.76 -36.83 0.81
N LEU A 7 6.24 -37.07 -0.40
CA LEU A 7 5.06 -36.37 -0.91
C LEU A 7 3.77 -37.02 -0.37
N LYS A 8 3.06 -36.30 0.51
CA LYS A 8 1.71 -36.69 0.96
C LYS A 8 0.79 -36.85 -0.25
N LYS A 9 -0.01 -37.92 -0.26
CA LYS A 9 -0.89 -38.37 -1.36
C LYS A 9 -1.91 -37.32 -1.90
N THR A 10 -2.05 -36.16 -1.26
CA THR A 10 -3.07 -35.16 -1.60
C THR A 10 -2.60 -34.02 -2.51
N THR A 11 -1.33 -33.97 -2.94
CA THR A 11 -0.83 -32.93 -3.87
C THR A 11 -0.69 -33.38 -5.32
N ARG A 12 -1.45 -34.40 -5.75
CA ARG A 12 -1.60 -34.71 -7.18
C ARG A 12 -2.82 -34.00 -7.74
N HIS A 13 -2.69 -32.72 -8.07
CA HIS A 13 -3.66 -32.10 -8.98
C HIS A 13 -3.37 -32.60 -10.39
N ALA A 14 -4.26 -33.47 -10.88
CA ALA A 14 -4.30 -33.86 -12.28
C ALA A 14 -4.69 -32.64 -13.13
N ASP A 15 -3.86 -32.30 -14.10
CA ASP A 15 -4.18 -31.33 -15.15
C ASP A 15 -5.32 -31.86 -16.04
N GLY A 16 -6.55 -31.64 -15.57
CA GLY A 16 -7.76 -31.90 -16.33
C GLY A 16 -8.18 -30.64 -17.10
N LYS A 17 -8.16 -30.72 -18.43
CA LYS A 17 -8.72 -29.73 -19.35
C LYS A 17 -10.12 -29.28 -18.88
N ARG A 18 -10.26 -28.05 -18.40
CA ARG A 18 -11.58 -27.47 -18.04
C ARG A 18 -12.46 -27.36 -19.29
N LYS A 19 -13.48 -28.22 -19.40
CA LYS A 19 -14.57 -28.05 -20.36
C LYS A 19 -15.34 -26.76 -20.05
N ARG A 20 -15.49 -25.87 -21.04
CA ARG A 20 -16.35 -24.67 -20.93
C ARG A 20 -17.80 -25.11 -20.69
N ARG A 21 -18.46 -24.51 -19.69
CA ARG A 21 -19.91 -24.67 -19.46
C ARG A 21 -20.68 -24.01 -20.62
N PRO A 22 -21.71 -24.65 -21.21
CA PRO A 22 -22.54 -24.00 -22.21
C PRO A 22 -23.49 -22.99 -21.56
N PRO A 23 -24.00 -22.00 -22.32
CA PRO A 23 -24.92 -20.99 -21.80
C PRO A 23 -26.28 -21.61 -21.46
N ILE A 24 -26.88 -21.16 -20.35
CA ILE A 24 -28.23 -21.55 -19.94
C ILE A 24 -29.25 -20.82 -20.85
N PRO A 25 -30.24 -21.52 -21.43
CA PRO A 25 -31.23 -20.88 -22.29
C PRO A 25 -32.25 -20.08 -21.46
N ARG A 26 -32.60 -18.89 -21.97
CA ARG A 26 -33.64 -18.02 -21.40
C ARG A 26 -35.02 -18.67 -21.58
N SER A 27 -35.71 -18.99 -20.50
CA SER A 27 -37.15 -19.28 -20.53
C SER A 27 -37.95 -17.98 -20.49
N ARG A 28 -38.91 -17.86 -21.42
CA ARG A 28 -39.97 -16.85 -21.45
C ARG A 28 -41.04 -17.21 -20.41
N GLY A 29 -41.72 -16.19 -19.89
CA GLY A 29 -42.38 -16.19 -18.59
C GLY A 29 -43.72 -16.91 -18.47
N ALA A 30 -44.19 -16.98 -17.22
CA ALA A 30 -45.59 -16.99 -16.84
C ALA A 30 -45.72 -16.45 -15.39
N THR A 31 -46.90 -15.93 -15.10
CA THR A 31 -47.26 -14.84 -14.18
C THR A 31 -47.57 -15.23 -12.73
N SER A 32 -47.47 -14.18 -11.88
CA SER A 32 -48.19 -13.86 -10.64
C SER A 32 -47.99 -14.72 -9.38
N GLY A 33 -47.34 -14.10 -8.40
CA GLY A 33 -47.47 -14.36 -6.96
C GLY A 33 -47.05 -13.10 -6.20
N ARG A 34 -48.05 -12.39 -5.67
CA ARG A 34 -47.92 -11.13 -4.92
C ARG A 34 -47.15 -11.40 -3.63
N SER A 35 -46.08 -10.64 -3.37
CA SER A 35 -45.41 -10.55 -2.07
C SER A 35 -44.95 -9.11 -1.89
N THR A 36 -45.41 -8.50 -0.81
CA THR A 36 -45.24 -7.12 -0.36
C THR A 36 -43.77 -6.69 -0.24
N PRO A 37 -43.44 -5.42 -0.53
CA PRO A 37 -42.10 -4.88 -0.26
C PRO A 37 -41.88 -4.71 1.26
N PRO A 38 -40.65 -4.90 1.76
CA PRO A 38 -40.33 -4.58 3.14
C PRO A 38 -40.32 -3.05 3.36
N ASP A 39 -40.86 -2.70 4.52
CA ASP A 39 -41.03 -1.40 5.17
C ASP A 39 -39.97 -0.32 4.81
N GLU A 40 -40.38 0.66 4.00
CA GLU A 40 -39.72 1.97 3.92
C GLU A 40 -40.05 2.76 5.18
N ASN A 41 -39.36 2.47 6.27
CA ASN A 41 -39.43 3.31 7.46
C ASN A 41 -38.04 3.51 8.07
N ARG A 42 -37.20 4.25 7.33
CA ARG A 42 -36.08 4.97 7.93
C ARG A 42 -36.16 6.42 7.46
N SER A 43 -36.86 7.23 8.25
CA SER A 43 -36.92 8.67 8.04
C SER A 43 -35.51 9.28 8.13
N PRO A 44 -35.15 10.23 7.26
CA PRO A 44 -33.95 11.04 7.45
C PRO A 44 -34.09 11.88 8.74
N PRO A 45 -32.97 12.25 9.41
CA PRO A 45 -33.02 13.07 10.61
C PRO A 45 -33.72 14.41 10.32
N ARG A 46 -34.74 14.73 11.14
CA ARG A 46 -35.50 15.98 11.06
C ARG A 46 -34.57 17.18 11.30
N ILE A 47 -34.41 18.01 10.27
CA ILE A 47 -34.01 19.40 10.44
C ILE A 47 -35.20 20.13 11.07
N ALA A 48 -35.00 20.75 12.23
CA ALA A 48 -36.04 21.49 12.93
C ALA A 48 -36.46 22.71 12.09
N SER A 49 -37.75 22.82 11.76
CA SER A 49 -38.33 24.04 11.20
C SER A 49 -38.36 25.15 12.27
N PRO A 50 -38.27 26.44 11.89
CA PRO A 50 -38.28 27.55 12.83
C PRO A 50 -39.67 27.75 13.46
N ALA A 51 -39.70 28.13 14.73
CA ALA A 51 -40.90 28.53 15.46
C ALA A 51 -41.47 29.88 14.93
N PRO A 52 -42.77 30.15 15.11
CA PRO A 52 -43.41 31.38 14.62
C PRO A 52 -43.03 32.62 15.44
N ASP A 53 -43.05 33.77 14.75
CA ASP A 53 -42.69 35.12 15.17
C ASP A 53 -42.92 35.47 16.66
N GLN A 54 -41.83 35.87 17.33
CA GLN A 54 -41.90 36.72 18.53
C GLN A 54 -41.40 38.13 18.19
N PRO A 55 -42.06 39.20 18.68
CA PRO A 55 -41.60 40.57 18.45
C PRO A 55 -40.28 40.84 19.19
N PRO A 56 -39.41 41.71 18.65
CA PRO A 56 -38.08 41.92 19.20
C PRO A 56 -38.14 42.67 20.55
N PRO A 57 -37.28 42.32 21.52
CA PRO A 57 -37.14 43.11 22.74
C PRO A 57 -36.38 44.42 22.48
N GLU A 58 -36.76 45.45 23.23
CA GLU A 58 -36.18 46.80 23.18
C GLU A 58 -34.67 46.80 23.41
N SER A 59 -33.98 47.63 22.64
CA SER A 59 -32.52 47.73 22.59
C SER A 59 -31.98 48.63 23.72
N ILE A 60 -31.06 48.08 24.52
CA ILE A 60 -30.18 48.86 25.40
C ILE A 60 -28.81 48.97 24.71
N PRO A 61 -28.23 50.18 24.54
CA PRO A 61 -26.99 50.35 23.79
C PRO A 61 -25.77 49.99 24.65
N GLY A 62 -25.06 48.93 24.27
CA GLY A 62 -23.69 48.63 24.68
C GLY A 62 -22.76 48.61 23.45
N PRO A 63 -21.46 48.94 23.59
CA PRO A 63 -20.59 49.15 22.43
C PRO A 63 -20.25 47.81 21.79
N SER A 64 -20.87 47.51 20.65
CA SER A 64 -20.43 46.42 19.78
C SER A 64 -19.30 46.95 18.88
N THR A 65 -18.07 46.54 19.16
CA THR A 65 -16.99 46.58 18.17
C THR A 65 -17.34 45.57 17.07
N SER A 66 -18.14 46.01 16.09
CA SER A 66 -18.35 45.27 14.87
C SER A 66 -17.05 45.32 14.06
N CYS A 67 -16.29 44.22 14.03
CA CYS A 67 -15.29 44.02 12.98
C CYS A 67 -16.05 43.84 11.66
N ARG A 68 -16.31 44.94 10.95
CA ARG A 68 -16.75 44.89 9.55
C ARG A 68 -15.63 44.25 8.73
N LEU A 69 -15.85 43.01 8.30
CA LEU A 69 -15.11 42.43 7.18
C LEU A 69 -15.57 43.18 5.92
N ASP A 70 -14.85 44.23 5.52
CA ASP A 70 -15.03 44.86 4.21
C ASP A 70 -14.54 43.87 3.14
N THR A 71 -15.44 43.05 2.61
CA THR A 71 -15.21 42.31 1.38
C THR A 71 -15.05 43.32 0.24
N ARG A 72 -13.80 43.63 -0.12
CA ARG A 72 -13.49 44.42 -1.31
C ARG A 72 -14.00 43.68 -2.55
N TYR A 73 -15.01 44.23 -3.20
CA TYR A 73 -15.44 43.77 -4.51
C TYR A 73 -14.44 44.23 -5.57
N TYR A 74 -14.02 43.31 -6.44
CA TYR A 74 -13.14 43.62 -7.55
C TYR A 74 -13.87 44.47 -8.60
N THR A 75 -13.15 45.39 -9.24
CA THR A 75 -13.68 46.11 -10.40
C THR A 75 -13.80 45.18 -11.61
N ALA A 76 -14.60 45.55 -12.61
CA ALA A 76 -14.71 44.77 -13.84
C ALA A 76 -13.35 44.60 -14.56
N GLU A 77 -12.48 45.60 -14.48
CA GLU A 77 -11.12 45.57 -15.02
C GLU A 77 -10.22 44.60 -14.25
N GLU A 78 -10.28 44.62 -12.91
CA GLU A 78 -9.56 43.68 -12.05
C GLU A 78 -10.01 42.24 -12.31
N ILE A 79 -11.32 42.00 -12.48
CA ILE A 79 -11.85 40.68 -12.84
C ILE A 79 -11.33 40.23 -14.21
N ALA A 80 -11.40 41.08 -15.23
CA ALA A 80 -10.92 40.74 -16.57
C ALA A 80 -9.42 40.44 -16.61
N ALA A 81 -8.61 41.20 -15.86
CA ALA A 81 -7.17 40.98 -15.75
C ALA A 81 -6.85 39.62 -15.08
N ARG A 82 -7.56 39.28 -14.00
CA ARG A 82 -7.39 37.99 -13.30
C ARG A 82 -7.79 36.82 -14.19
N THR A 83 -8.92 36.91 -14.89
CA THR A 83 -9.35 35.87 -15.83
C THR A 83 -8.32 35.66 -16.94
N LYS A 84 -7.82 36.75 -17.54
CA LYS A 84 -6.78 36.66 -18.57
C LYS A 84 -5.50 35.98 -18.06
N HIS A 85 -5.06 36.33 -16.85
CA HIS A 85 -3.90 35.70 -16.22
C HIS A 85 -4.13 34.19 -15.98
N ALA A 86 -5.29 33.82 -15.42
CA ALA A 86 -5.64 32.42 -15.22
C ALA A 86 -5.64 31.63 -16.54
N ASP A 87 -6.15 32.20 -17.63
CA ASP A 87 -6.15 31.58 -18.96
C ASP A 87 -4.73 31.42 -19.54
N GLU A 88 -3.83 32.38 -19.28
CA GLU A 88 -2.42 32.30 -19.65
C GLU A 88 -1.70 31.18 -18.92
N VAL A 89 -1.92 31.05 -17.60
CA VAL A 89 -1.36 29.96 -16.77
C VAL A 89 -1.86 28.61 -17.26
N LYS A 90 -3.18 28.45 -17.45
CA LYS A 90 -3.79 27.21 -17.94
C LYS A 90 -3.22 26.80 -19.30
N ARG A 91 -3.14 27.74 -20.24
CA ARG A 91 -2.56 27.49 -21.56
C ARG A 91 -1.07 27.09 -21.47
N GLY A 92 -0.31 27.70 -20.56
CA GLY A 92 1.07 27.32 -20.28
C GLY A 92 1.19 25.85 -19.85
N MET A 93 0.28 25.38 -19.00
CA MET A 93 0.23 23.98 -18.57
C MET A 93 -0.13 23.03 -19.73
N GLU A 94 -1.08 23.39 -20.57
CA GLU A 94 -1.49 22.56 -21.72
C GLU A 94 -0.36 22.29 -22.73
N THR A 95 0.68 23.13 -22.76
CA THR A 95 1.85 22.90 -23.63
C THR A 95 2.72 21.72 -23.20
N LYS A 96 2.58 21.25 -21.95
CA LYS A 96 3.39 20.18 -21.37
C LYS A 96 2.59 18.88 -21.25
N SER A 97 3.27 17.74 -21.36
CA SER A 97 2.65 16.44 -21.09
C SER A 97 2.20 16.34 -19.62
N ALA A 98 1.20 15.52 -19.32
CA ALA A 98 0.75 15.31 -17.94
C ALA A 98 1.89 14.85 -17.01
N THR A 99 2.79 13.99 -17.49
CA THR A 99 3.94 13.53 -16.72
C THR A 99 4.95 14.65 -16.46
N GLN A 100 5.32 15.41 -17.51
CA GLN A 100 6.28 16.50 -17.36
C GLN A 100 5.77 17.57 -16.40
N ARG A 101 4.47 17.90 -16.46
CA ARG A 101 3.85 18.83 -15.51
C ARG A 101 4.02 18.39 -14.07
N LYS A 102 3.78 17.11 -13.78
CA LYS A 102 3.92 16.56 -12.42
C LYS A 102 5.37 16.64 -11.94
N PHE A 103 6.33 16.34 -12.81
CA PHE A 103 7.74 16.44 -12.45
C PHE A 103 8.17 17.87 -12.20
N ASP A 104 7.75 18.81 -13.03
CA ASP A 104 8.07 20.23 -12.81
C ASP A 104 7.45 20.75 -11.51
N LEU A 105 6.21 20.37 -11.19
CA LEU A 105 5.48 20.79 -9.99
C LEU A 105 6.05 20.19 -8.69
N LEU A 106 6.61 18.98 -8.78
CA LEU A 106 7.18 18.26 -7.64
C LEU A 106 8.71 18.30 -7.62
N GLU A 107 9.33 19.13 -8.48
CA GLU A 107 10.78 19.26 -8.61
C GLU A 107 11.51 17.92 -8.81
N VAL A 108 10.90 17.00 -9.56
CA VAL A 108 11.45 15.66 -9.82
C VAL A 108 12.42 15.74 -10.99
N ASP A 109 13.71 15.54 -10.71
CA ASP A 109 14.74 15.38 -11.73
C ASP A 109 14.90 13.90 -12.12
N LEU A 110 14.85 13.60 -13.42
CA LEU A 110 15.06 12.26 -13.98
C LEU A 110 16.54 11.96 -14.30
N VAL A 111 17.44 12.93 -14.09
CA VAL A 111 18.87 12.72 -14.31
C VAL A 111 19.35 11.55 -13.44
N HIS A 112 19.95 10.57 -14.11
CA HIS A 112 20.17 9.20 -13.69
C HIS A 112 20.59 9.02 -12.23
N SER A 113 19.70 8.48 -11.40
CA SER A 113 20.05 7.84 -10.13
C SER A 113 20.73 6.48 -10.38
N GLU A 114 21.82 6.45 -11.16
CA GLU A 114 22.72 5.28 -11.19
C GLU A 114 23.50 5.15 -9.86
N GLU A 115 23.46 6.17 -9.01
CA GLU A 115 24.25 6.24 -7.77
C GLU A 115 23.66 5.47 -6.56
N GLU A 116 22.51 4.81 -6.71
CA GLU A 116 21.87 4.06 -5.61
C GLU A 116 21.54 2.59 -5.97
N SER A 117 22.40 1.89 -6.72
CA SER A 117 22.34 0.43 -6.68
C SER A 117 22.77 -0.01 -5.27
N GLY A 118 21.79 -0.21 -4.37
CA GLY A 118 22.02 -0.67 -3.01
C GLY A 118 22.69 -2.06 -2.96
N THR A 119 22.56 -2.79 -1.84
CA THR A 119 23.22 -4.10 -1.71
C THR A 119 22.83 -5.07 -2.84
N ASP A 120 23.84 -5.61 -3.53
CA ASP A 120 23.67 -6.64 -4.55
C ASP A 120 23.49 -8.03 -3.92
N PHE A 121 22.55 -8.80 -4.46
CA PHE A 121 22.24 -10.16 -3.99
C PHE A 121 22.34 -11.16 -5.13
N VAL A 122 23.08 -12.25 -4.89
CA VAL A 122 23.25 -13.36 -5.83
C VAL A 122 22.83 -14.66 -5.13
N LEU A 123 22.07 -15.50 -5.84
CA LEU A 123 21.76 -16.86 -5.38
C LEU A 123 22.94 -17.78 -5.68
N VAL A 124 23.53 -18.36 -4.62
CA VAL A 124 24.72 -19.21 -4.74
C VAL A 124 24.49 -20.56 -4.05
N ASN A 125 24.83 -21.66 -4.73
CA ASN A 125 24.84 -22.98 -4.13
C ASN A 125 25.99 -23.07 -3.11
N PHE A 126 25.67 -23.44 -1.86
CA PHE A 126 26.65 -23.44 -0.77
C PHE A 126 27.81 -24.42 -0.98
N ALA A 127 27.58 -25.57 -1.64
CA ALA A 127 28.67 -26.50 -1.96
C ALA A 127 29.66 -25.87 -2.94
N MET A 128 29.16 -25.21 -3.99
CA MET A 128 30.00 -24.50 -4.96
C MET A 128 30.77 -23.35 -4.30
N LEU A 129 30.14 -22.61 -3.38
CA LEU A 129 30.82 -21.58 -2.61
C LEU A 129 31.93 -22.18 -1.75
N LYS A 130 31.68 -23.32 -1.10
CA LYS A 130 32.69 -24.04 -0.33
C LYS A 130 33.85 -24.52 -1.21
N ASP A 131 33.57 -25.02 -2.41
CA ASP A 131 34.58 -25.44 -3.38
C ASP A 131 35.44 -24.26 -3.83
N LEU A 132 34.88 -23.07 -4.03
CA LEU A 132 35.65 -21.86 -4.30
C LEU A 132 36.61 -21.53 -3.15
N PHE A 133 36.16 -21.67 -1.90
CA PHE A 133 37.00 -21.44 -0.71
C PHE A 133 38.13 -22.48 -0.56
N ALA A 134 37.99 -23.68 -1.13
CA ALA A 134 39.06 -24.67 -1.12
C ALA A 134 40.30 -24.22 -1.94
N HIS A 135 40.14 -23.25 -2.84
CA HIS A 135 41.20 -22.75 -3.71
C HIS A 135 41.88 -21.47 -3.18
N VAL A 136 41.43 -20.92 -2.06
CA VAL A 136 42.03 -19.72 -1.44
C VAL A 136 42.88 -20.10 -0.22
N ARG A 137 43.87 -19.27 0.12
CA ARG A 137 44.68 -19.43 1.33
C ARG A 137 44.11 -18.60 2.47
N CYS A 138 44.34 -19.03 3.71
CA CYS A 138 43.93 -18.28 4.90
C CYS A 138 44.51 -16.86 4.88
N GLY A 139 43.65 -15.85 4.99
CA GLY A 139 44.07 -14.45 4.96
C GLY A 139 44.95 -14.00 6.13
N LYS A 140 45.05 -14.78 7.22
CA LYS A 140 45.89 -14.44 8.38
C LYS A 140 47.28 -15.09 8.32
N CYS A 141 47.38 -16.39 8.05
CA CYS A 141 48.66 -17.11 8.04
C CYS A 141 49.15 -17.55 6.66
N GLY A 142 48.28 -17.61 5.64
CA GLY A 142 48.64 -18.03 4.27
C GLY A 142 48.91 -19.53 4.07
N LEU A 143 48.77 -20.36 5.12
CA LEU A 143 49.27 -21.74 5.11
C LEU A 143 48.26 -22.80 4.64
N ALA A 144 46.97 -22.61 4.91
CA ALA A 144 45.93 -23.59 4.56
C ALA A 144 44.68 -22.91 4.00
N ALA A 145 43.91 -23.66 3.20
CA ALA A 145 42.58 -23.22 2.80
C ALA A 145 41.65 -23.18 4.02
N PRO A 146 40.91 -22.08 4.22
CA PRO A 146 39.98 -22.00 5.34
C PRO A 146 38.71 -22.83 5.05
N ASP A 147 38.18 -23.51 6.07
CA ASP A 147 36.91 -24.21 5.97
C ASP A 147 35.75 -23.22 6.10
N LEU A 148 34.82 -23.26 5.14
CA LEU A 148 33.59 -22.49 5.15
C LEU A 148 32.44 -23.36 5.69
N ARG A 149 31.78 -22.86 6.74
CA ARG A 149 30.67 -23.51 7.43
C ARG A 149 29.43 -22.62 7.44
N LYS A 150 28.27 -23.28 7.36
CA LYS A 150 26.94 -22.68 7.54
C LYS A 150 26.27 -23.43 8.68
N PRO A 151 26.14 -22.84 9.88
CA PRO A 151 25.37 -23.43 10.97
C PRO A 151 23.90 -23.61 10.60
N ASP A 152 23.22 -24.54 11.27
CA ASP A 152 21.82 -24.89 10.97
C ASP A 152 20.83 -23.76 11.27
N ARG A 153 21.18 -22.85 12.17
CA ARG A 153 20.31 -21.74 12.57
C ARG A 153 20.18 -20.72 11.44
N GLN A 154 18.95 -20.55 10.97
CA GLN A 154 18.58 -19.57 9.96
C GLN A 154 17.75 -18.44 10.58
N TYR A 155 17.87 -17.24 10.02
CA TYR A 155 17.18 -16.02 10.46
C TYR A 155 16.33 -15.47 9.32
N GLY A 156 15.32 -16.25 8.92
CA GLY A 156 14.64 -16.03 7.65
C GLY A 156 15.49 -16.60 6.50
N LEU A 157 15.75 -15.76 5.50
CA LEU A 157 16.66 -16.05 4.39
C LEU A 157 18.13 -15.74 4.72
N ALA A 158 18.38 -14.99 5.79
CA ALA A 158 19.74 -14.72 6.24
C ALA A 158 20.30 -15.91 7.04
N VAL A 159 21.57 -16.25 6.79
CA VAL A 159 22.29 -17.32 7.50
C VAL A 159 23.60 -16.78 8.03
N LYS A 160 24.10 -17.38 9.12
CA LYS A 160 25.45 -17.10 9.60
C LYS A 160 26.44 -17.92 8.78
N LEU A 161 27.51 -17.30 8.32
CA LEU A 161 28.62 -17.94 7.64
C LEU A 161 29.84 -17.86 8.54
N GLU A 162 30.57 -18.96 8.66
CA GLU A 162 31.73 -19.08 9.52
C GLU A 162 32.92 -19.59 8.71
N VAL A 163 34.04 -18.90 8.81
CA VAL A 163 35.29 -19.24 8.14
C VAL A 163 36.32 -19.56 9.23
N THR A 164 36.90 -20.76 9.17
CA THR A 164 37.87 -21.24 10.17
C THR A 164 39.14 -21.79 9.52
N CYS A 165 40.31 -21.40 10.02
CA CYS A 165 41.59 -21.97 9.59
C CYS A 165 42.02 -23.11 10.52
N SER A 166 42.40 -24.26 9.95
CA SER A 166 42.89 -25.41 10.72
C SER A 166 44.29 -25.25 11.31
N VAL A 167 45.09 -24.30 10.81
CA VAL A 167 46.50 -24.14 11.22
C VAL A 167 46.68 -23.08 12.30
N CYS A 168 46.09 -21.88 12.10
CA CYS A 168 46.25 -20.76 13.03
C CYS A 168 44.99 -20.47 13.85
N GLU A 169 43.98 -21.34 13.76
CA GLU A 169 42.71 -21.26 14.48
C GLU A 169 41.93 -19.96 14.29
N HIS A 170 42.29 -19.17 13.27
CA HIS A 170 41.60 -17.93 12.97
C HIS A 170 40.15 -18.23 12.56
N ARG A 171 39.22 -17.55 13.24
CA ARG A 171 37.78 -17.68 13.03
C ARG A 171 37.16 -16.32 12.74
N VAL A 172 36.37 -16.26 11.67
CA VAL A 172 35.56 -15.09 11.33
C VAL A 172 34.12 -15.55 11.09
N GLU A 173 33.17 -14.77 11.58
CA GLU A 173 31.75 -15.01 11.37
C GLU A 173 31.07 -13.75 10.83
N ARG A 174 30.19 -13.94 9.83
CA ARG A 174 29.39 -12.86 9.23
C ARG A 174 28.03 -13.39 8.81
N PHE A 175 27.02 -12.52 8.80
CA PHE A 175 25.73 -12.87 8.22
C PHE A 175 25.78 -12.74 6.70
N SER A 176 25.02 -13.57 5.99
CA SER A 176 24.89 -13.56 4.52
C SER A 176 24.11 -12.36 3.96
N SER A 177 23.63 -11.48 4.83
CA SER A 177 22.93 -10.24 4.48
C SER A 177 23.21 -9.21 5.56
N PRO A 178 23.41 -7.93 5.21
CA PRO A 178 23.45 -6.86 6.19
C PRO A 178 22.09 -6.68 6.85
N ARG A 179 22.08 -6.04 8.01
CA ARG A 179 20.84 -5.56 8.61
C ARG A 179 20.47 -4.22 8.01
N THR A 180 19.18 -3.92 7.96
CA THR A 180 18.71 -2.59 7.58
C THR A 180 19.18 -1.55 8.60
N GLN A 181 19.39 -0.32 8.14
CA GLN A 181 19.58 0.84 9.01
C GLN A 181 18.31 1.08 9.84
N GLY A 182 18.45 1.61 11.06
CA GLY A 182 17.32 1.99 11.90
C GLY A 182 17.60 2.01 13.41
N SER A 183 16.71 2.64 14.16
CA SER A 183 16.84 2.88 15.62
C SER A 183 16.42 1.70 16.51
N GLY A 184 15.97 0.59 15.92
CA GLY A 184 15.52 -0.58 16.68
C GLY A 184 16.69 -1.37 17.28
N ASN A 185 16.50 -1.91 18.49
CA ASN A 185 17.48 -2.79 19.15
C ASN A 185 17.95 -3.95 18.26
N ILE A 186 17.07 -4.49 17.41
CA ILE A 186 17.40 -5.48 16.39
C ILE A 186 16.66 -5.11 15.09
N THR A 187 17.40 -4.64 14.10
CA THR A 187 16.85 -4.36 12.76
C THR A 187 16.77 -5.62 11.91
N PRO A 188 15.79 -5.72 10.98
CA PRO A 188 15.66 -6.87 10.10
C PRO A 188 16.85 -7.03 9.16
N PHE A 189 17.06 -8.25 8.66
CA PHE A 189 18.02 -8.45 7.57
C PHE A 189 17.44 -7.91 6.26
N GLU A 190 18.28 -7.25 5.47
CA GLU A 190 17.85 -6.62 4.23
C GLU A 190 17.25 -7.64 3.25
N VAL A 191 17.83 -8.84 3.14
CA VAL A 191 17.31 -9.92 2.30
C VAL A 191 15.88 -10.32 2.67
N ASN A 192 15.53 -10.27 3.96
CA ASN A 192 14.19 -10.62 4.43
C ASN A 192 13.17 -9.53 4.04
N MET A 193 13.55 -8.25 4.16
CA MET A 193 12.71 -7.13 3.74
C MET A 193 12.53 -7.10 2.23
N ARG A 194 13.60 -7.39 1.46
CA ARG A 194 13.53 -7.52 0.01
C ARG A 194 12.59 -8.65 -0.41
N ALA A 195 12.73 -9.85 0.17
CA ALA A 195 11.83 -10.96 -0.14
C ALA A 195 10.36 -10.66 0.19
N LEU A 196 10.09 -9.97 1.31
CA LEU A 196 8.77 -9.48 1.65
C LEU A 196 8.25 -8.48 0.59
N LYS A 197 9.05 -7.48 0.21
CA LYS A 197 8.65 -6.47 -0.79
C LYS A 197 8.41 -7.12 -2.16
N SER A 198 9.25 -8.07 -2.56
CA SER A 198 9.12 -8.80 -3.84
C SER A 198 7.88 -9.69 -3.89
N ILE A 199 7.51 -10.35 -2.79
CA ILE A 199 6.28 -11.16 -2.78
C ILE A 199 5.03 -10.28 -2.76
N GLN A 200 5.09 -9.13 -2.08
CA GLN A 200 4.03 -8.12 -2.06
C GLN A 200 3.83 -7.47 -3.42
N SER A 201 4.89 -7.16 -4.17
CA SER A 201 4.78 -6.54 -5.51
C SER A 201 4.10 -7.44 -6.56
N ILE A 202 3.97 -8.74 -6.28
CA ILE A 202 3.20 -9.68 -7.10
C ILE A 202 1.87 -10.09 -6.44
N GLU A 203 1.43 -9.32 -5.43
CA GLU A 203 0.18 -9.51 -4.70
C GLU A 203 0.05 -10.91 -4.06
N LYS A 204 1.16 -11.43 -3.53
CA LYS A 204 1.21 -12.73 -2.85
C LYS A 204 1.61 -12.59 -1.39
N GLY A 205 1.06 -13.50 -0.57
CA GLY A 205 1.31 -13.56 0.87
C GLY A 205 2.44 -14.50 1.27
N VAL A 206 2.61 -14.66 2.58
CA VAL A 206 3.66 -15.49 3.19
C VAL A 206 3.69 -16.93 2.66
N THR A 207 2.53 -17.54 2.41
CA THR A 207 2.46 -18.93 1.90
C THR A 207 3.19 -19.09 0.57
N ALA A 208 2.97 -18.18 -0.37
CA ALA A 208 3.64 -18.23 -1.67
C ALA A 208 5.16 -18.02 -1.54
N LEU A 209 5.60 -17.16 -0.60
CA LEU A 209 7.02 -16.99 -0.31
C LEU A 209 7.63 -18.28 0.26
N LEU A 210 6.92 -18.96 1.16
CA LEU A 210 7.37 -20.24 1.72
C LEU A 210 7.49 -21.31 0.64
N ASP A 211 6.48 -21.44 -0.23
CA ASP A 211 6.47 -22.40 -1.33
C ASP A 211 7.63 -22.12 -2.31
N PHE A 212 7.86 -20.85 -2.64
CA PHE A 212 9.00 -20.44 -3.46
C PHE A 212 10.34 -20.83 -2.81
N CYS A 213 10.54 -20.51 -1.53
CA CYS A 213 11.77 -20.83 -0.82
C CYS A 213 12.00 -22.34 -0.70
N ALA A 214 10.95 -23.12 -0.50
CA ALA A 214 10.99 -24.56 -0.42
C ALA A 214 11.31 -25.18 -1.80
N GLY A 215 10.65 -24.72 -2.86
CA GLY A 215 10.89 -25.19 -4.24
C GLY A 215 12.33 -24.90 -4.71
N MET A 216 12.90 -23.77 -4.29
CA MET A 216 14.27 -23.37 -4.60
C MET A 216 15.32 -23.97 -3.64
N ASN A 217 14.89 -24.76 -2.63
CA ASN A 217 15.75 -25.30 -1.57
C ASN A 217 16.61 -24.23 -0.85
N LEU A 218 16.09 -23.01 -0.70
CA LEU A 218 16.79 -21.90 -0.04
C LEU A 218 16.65 -21.97 1.47
N SER A 219 15.43 -22.25 1.91
CA SER A 219 15.05 -22.43 3.31
C SER A 219 13.77 -23.24 3.39
N HIS A 220 13.70 -24.19 4.31
CA HIS A 220 12.48 -24.95 4.58
C HIS A 220 11.36 -24.05 5.16
N ARG A 221 11.70 -22.94 5.81
CA ARG A 221 10.73 -22.10 6.53
C ARG A 221 10.69 -20.64 6.08
N GLY A 222 11.44 -20.26 5.03
CA GLY A 222 11.50 -18.91 4.51
C GLY A 222 11.50 -17.87 5.63
N LEU A 223 10.53 -16.94 5.61
CA LEU A 223 10.19 -16.12 6.78
C LEU A 223 9.07 -16.79 7.59
N HIS A 224 9.28 -16.94 8.89
CA HIS A 224 8.23 -17.36 9.80
C HIS A 224 7.04 -16.38 9.76
N HIS A 225 5.80 -16.86 9.80
CA HIS A 225 4.58 -16.04 9.66
C HIS A 225 4.55 -14.82 10.59
N LYS A 226 4.90 -14.99 11.88
CA LYS A 226 5.00 -13.85 12.82
C LYS A 226 6.03 -12.81 12.40
N THR A 227 7.18 -13.25 11.87
CA THR A 227 8.23 -12.35 11.39
C THR A 227 7.78 -11.61 10.14
N PHE A 228 7.13 -12.33 9.21
CA PHE A 228 6.54 -11.76 8.01
C PHE A 228 5.52 -10.66 8.36
N GLU A 229 4.60 -10.93 9.29
CA GLU A 229 3.57 -9.99 9.72
C GLU A 229 4.16 -8.75 10.41
N VAL A 230 5.14 -8.93 11.29
CA VAL A 230 5.86 -7.81 11.93
C VAL A 230 6.57 -6.94 10.88
N HIS A 231 7.18 -7.55 9.87
CA HIS A 231 7.82 -6.80 8.78
C HIS A 231 6.81 -6.14 7.86
N LEU A 232 5.68 -6.81 7.56
CA LEU A 232 4.62 -6.27 6.74
C LEU A 232 4.04 -4.98 7.33
N ARG A 233 3.74 -4.96 8.64
CA ARG A 233 3.28 -3.73 9.30
C ARG A 233 4.25 -2.57 9.17
N LYS A 234 5.55 -2.82 9.25
CA LYS A 234 6.58 -1.78 9.03
C LYS A 234 6.57 -1.28 7.60
N VAL A 235 6.42 -2.17 6.61
CA VAL A 235 6.35 -1.79 5.20
C VAL A 235 5.08 -0.99 4.90
N VAL A 236 3.94 -1.41 5.45
CA VAL A 236 2.66 -0.71 5.31
C VAL A 236 2.77 0.71 5.89
N GLN A 237 3.29 0.85 7.11
CA GLN A 237 3.51 2.17 7.71
C GLN A 237 4.37 3.07 6.83
N VAL A 238 5.48 2.54 6.28
CA VAL A 238 6.35 3.30 5.38
C VAL A 238 5.59 3.73 4.12
N PHE A 239 4.71 2.89 3.56
CA PHE A 239 3.90 3.26 2.41
C PHE A 239 2.86 4.33 2.75
N GLU A 240 2.19 4.23 3.90
CA GLU A 240 1.25 5.23 4.39
C GLU A 240 1.95 6.58 4.61
N ASP A 241 3.10 6.58 5.29
CA ASP A 241 3.90 7.80 5.54
C ASP A 241 4.37 8.42 4.22
N THR A 242 4.80 7.60 3.26
CA THR A 242 5.25 8.05 1.94
C THR A 242 4.09 8.64 1.12
N ALA A 243 2.92 8.01 1.17
CA ALA A 243 1.71 8.52 0.52
C ALA A 243 1.32 9.88 1.13
N ALA A 244 1.26 9.98 2.46
CA ALA A 244 0.93 11.21 3.16
C ALA A 244 1.93 12.35 2.86
N ALA A 245 3.23 12.04 2.80
CA ALA A 245 4.25 13.02 2.41
C ALA A 245 4.06 13.49 0.95
N SER A 246 3.83 12.56 0.03
CA SER A 246 3.57 12.86 -1.39
C SER A 246 2.29 13.70 -1.58
N GLU A 247 1.26 13.46 -0.77
CA GLU A 247 0.02 14.23 -0.77
C GLU A 247 0.22 15.62 -0.18
N ALA A 248 0.99 15.75 0.90
CA ALA A 248 1.34 17.04 1.47
C ALA A 248 2.09 17.92 0.45
N ASP A 249 3.03 17.33 -0.30
CA ASP A 249 3.75 18.01 -1.38
C ASP A 249 2.80 18.41 -2.53
N SER A 250 1.90 17.52 -2.90
CA SER A 250 0.86 17.80 -3.90
C SER A 250 -0.07 18.93 -3.46
N VAL A 251 -0.51 18.94 -2.21
CA VAL A 251 -1.34 20.01 -1.64
C VAL A 251 -0.60 21.35 -1.61
N ARG A 252 0.71 21.37 -1.34
CA ARG A 252 1.52 22.59 -1.43
C ARG A 252 1.54 23.13 -2.86
N ALA A 253 1.89 22.30 -3.83
CA ALA A 253 1.93 22.68 -5.24
C ALA A 253 0.57 23.16 -5.77
N VAL A 254 -0.52 22.50 -5.36
CA VAL A 254 -1.89 22.92 -5.70
C VAL A 254 -2.24 24.26 -5.07
N LYS A 255 -1.89 24.51 -3.80
CA LYS A 255 -2.15 25.81 -3.15
C LYS A 255 -1.45 26.96 -3.88
N ASP A 256 -0.20 26.76 -4.27
CA ASP A 256 0.59 27.76 -4.99
C ASP A 256 -0.05 28.05 -6.36
N LEU A 257 -0.40 26.99 -7.12
CA LEU A 257 -1.09 27.15 -8.41
C LEU A 257 -2.41 27.92 -8.28
N TYR A 258 -3.25 27.57 -7.31
CA TYR A 258 -4.57 28.21 -7.17
C TYR A 258 -4.46 29.67 -6.66
N SER A 259 -3.41 29.99 -5.90
CA SER A 259 -3.08 31.37 -5.58
C SER A 259 -2.72 32.16 -6.84
N ASP A 260 -1.93 31.57 -7.74
CA ASP A 260 -1.55 32.19 -9.03
C ASP A 260 -2.76 32.34 -9.96
N LEU A 261 -3.66 31.36 -10.00
CA LEU A 261 -4.94 31.47 -10.72
C LEU A 261 -5.88 32.53 -10.11
N GLY A 262 -5.53 33.09 -8.95
CA GLY A 262 -6.33 34.10 -8.27
C GLY A 262 -7.65 33.56 -7.73
N GLN A 263 -7.72 32.26 -7.43
CA GLN A 263 -8.87 31.64 -6.77
C GLN A 263 -8.84 31.87 -5.26
N LEU A 264 -10.02 31.78 -4.63
CA LEU A 264 -10.14 31.83 -3.17
C LEU A 264 -9.49 30.58 -2.55
N PRO A 265 -8.88 30.71 -1.37
CA PRO A 265 -8.40 29.56 -0.62
C PRO A 265 -9.54 28.54 -0.44
N ASN A 266 -9.24 27.26 -0.67
CA ASN A 266 -10.17 26.13 -0.56
C ASN A 266 -11.26 26.02 -1.65
N ASN A 267 -11.17 26.79 -2.73
CA ASN A 267 -12.02 26.60 -3.91
C ASN A 267 -11.22 25.96 -5.05
N ILE A 268 -11.13 24.63 -5.02
CA ILE A 268 -10.36 23.83 -5.98
C ILE A 268 -11.24 22.94 -6.85
N ASP A 269 -10.83 22.75 -8.10
CA ASP A 269 -11.47 21.85 -9.06
C ASP A 269 -10.82 20.45 -8.93
N VAL A 270 -11.63 19.44 -8.62
CA VAL A 270 -11.15 18.06 -8.41
C VAL A 270 -11.92 17.06 -9.25
N MET A 271 -11.23 15.98 -9.59
CA MET A 271 -11.78 14.75 -10.16
C MET A 271 -11.60 13.62 -9.15
N PHE A 272 -12.46 12.61 -9.24
CA PHE A 272 -12.34 11.39 -8.47
C PHE A 272 -12.05 10.23 -9.40
N ASP A 273 -11.04 9.43 -9.08
CA ASP A 273 -10.73 8.18 -9.75
C ASP A 273 -10.46 7.08 -8.72
N GLY A 274 -10.61 5.82 -9.11
CA GLY A 274 -10.37 4.71 -8.21
C GLY A 274 -10.06 3.42 -8.94
N THR A 275 -9.31 2.55 -8.27
CA THR A 275 -8.95 1.25 -8.79
C THR A 275 -9.18 0.15 -7.75
N TRP A 276 -9.25 -1.09 -8.23
CA TRP A 276 -9.41 -2.28 -7.41
C TRP A 276 -8.07 -2.98 -7.28
N MET A 277 -7.81 -3.61 -6.13
CA MET A 277 -6.59 -4.40 -5.92
C MET A 277 -6.47 -5.51 -6.98
N THR A 278 -7.58 -6.11 -7.38
CA THR A 278 -7.60 -7.18 -8.38
C THR A 278 -8.59 -6.87 -9.50
N ARG A 279 -8.24 -7.26 -10.72
CA ARG A 279 -9.10 -7.04 -11.89
C ARG A 279 -10.39 -7.85 -11.80
N GLY A 280 -11.53 -7.16 -11.88
CA GLY A 280 -12.86 -7.78 -12.01
C GLY A 280 -13.75 -7.52 -10.79
N ARG A 281 -14.97 -8.06 -10.84
CA ARG A 281 -16.01 -7.80 -9.82
C ARG A 281 -15.84 -8.58 -8.50
N SER A 282 -14.70 -9.22 -8.29
CA SER A 282 -14.41 -10.03 -7.10
C SER A 282 -13.39 -9.38 -6.17
N SER A 283 -13.00 -8.14 -6.44
CA SER A 283 -12.09 -7.44 -5.55
C SER A 283 -12.84 -6.97 -4.32
N HIS A 284 -12.24 -7.24 -3.16
CA HIS A 284 -12.76 -6.76 -1.88
C HIS A 284 -12.09 -5.48 -1.41
N ILE A 285 -11.01 -5.07 -2.07
CA ILE A 285 -10.18 -3.94 -1.68
C ILE A 285 -10.10 -3.00 -2.87
N GLY A 286 -10.41 -1.73 -2.63
CA GLY A 286 -10.30 -0.65 -3.60
C GLY A 286 -9.57 0.54 -3.00
N VAL A 287 -9.03 1.38 -3.87
CA VAL A 287 -8.50 2.69 -3.52
C VAL A 287 -9.23 3.74 -4.34
N GLY A 288 -9.68 4.80 -3.68
CA GLY A 288 -10.19 6.01 -4.31
C GLY A 288 -9.22 7.16 -4.08
N CYS A 289 -9.03 7.99 -5.09
CA CYS A 289 -8.13 9.15 -5.04
C CYS A 289 -8.90 10.40 -5.47
N ILE A 290 -8.62 11.50 -4.77
CA ILE A 290 -9.01 12.85 -5.20
C ILE A 290 -7.83 13.44 -5.96
N ILE A 291 -8.09 13.81 -7.22
CA ILE A 291 -7.09 14.29 -8.16
C ILE A 291 -7.44 15.73 -8.55
N GLU A 292 -6.53 16.66 -8.36
CA GLU A 292 -6.75 18.04 -8.79
C GLU A 292 -6.70 18.16 -10.34
N VAL A 293 -7.64 18.90 -10.93
CA VAL A 293 -7.91 18.91 -12.37
C VAL A 293 -6.72 19.41 -13.21
N TYR A 294 -6.09 20.52 -12.81
CA TYR A 294 -5.09 21.19 -13.65
C TYR A 294 -3.71 20.52 -13.55
N THR A 295 -3.30 20.13 -12.35
CA THR A 295 -2.01 19.49 -12.05
C THR A 295 -2.03 17.98 -12.30
N GLY A 296 -3.19 17.34 -12.12
CA GLY A 296 -3.31 15.89 -12.10
C GLY A 296 -2.63 15.23 -10.90
N LEU A 297 -2.33 15.99 -9.84
CA LEU A 297 -1.73 15.51 -8.61
C LEU A 297 -2.81 14.93 -7.68
N VAL A 298 -2.46 13.88 -6.95
CA VAL A 298 -3.31 13.27 -5.93
C VAL A 298 -3.18 14.11 -4.67
N ILE A 299 -4.29 14.62 -4.16
CA ILE A 299 -4.31 15.45 -2.94
C ILE A 299 -4.80 14.68 -1.71
N ASP A 300 -5.50 13.57 -1.93
CA ASP A 300 -6.02 12.69 -0.89
C ASP A 300 -6.33 11.31 -1.50
N HIS A 301 -6.22 10.26 -0.67
CA HIS A 301 -6.58 8.91 -1.03
C HIS A 301 -7.28 8.20 0.13
N VAL A 302 -8.17 7.27 -0.22
CA VAL A 302 -8.81 6.39 0.74
C VAL A 302 -8.73 4.95 0.26
N VAL A 303 -8.25 4.06 1.13
CA VAL A 303 -8.30 2.61 0.92
C VAL A 303 -9.56 2.09 1.58
N LEU A 304 -10.40 1.41 0.81
CA LEU A 304 -11.67 0.84 1.27
C LEU A 304 -11.64 -0.68 1.10
N SER A 305 -12.13 -1.38 2.12
CA SER A 305 -12.39 -2.81 2.07
C SER A 305 -13.88 -3.07 2.27
N ASN A 306 -14.48 -3.96 1.49
CA ASN A 306 -15.80 -4.54 1.80
C ASN A 306 -15.67 -5.94 2.41
N PHE A 307 -14.46 -6.35 2.77
CA PHE A 307 -14.17 -7.61 3.46
C PHE A 307 -13.65 -7.34 4.86
N CYS A 308 -14.34 -7.91 5.84
CA CYS A 308 -13.86 -8.03 7.20
C CYS A 308 -13.63 -9.50 7.53
N LEU A 309 -12.41 -9.84 7.97
CA LEU A 309 -12.09 -11.20 8.39
C LEU A 309 -12.95 -11.63 9.58
N GLY A 310 -13.22 -10.70 10.51
CA GLY A 310 -14.11 -10.89 11.65
C GLY A 310 -15.51 -11.34 11.21
N CYS A 311 -16.13 -10.63 10.27
CA CYS A 311 -17.41 -11.03 9.68
C CYS A 311 -17.35 -12.39 8.96
N ALA A 312 -16.21 -12.72 8.33
CA ALA A 312 -16.06 -13.98 7.60
C ALA A 312 -15.92 -15.22 8.50
N ILE A 313 -15.32 -15.06 9.69
CA ILE A 313 -15.07 -16.16 10.63
C ILE A 313 -15.99 -16.14 11.86
N GLY A 314 -16.69 -15.04 12.09
CA GLY A 314 -17.55 -14.81 13.23
C GLY A 314 -18.79 -15.71 13.24
N PRO A 315 -19.59 -15.63 14.33
CA PRO A 315 -20.84 -16.35 14.43
C PRO A 315 -21.79 -15.98 13.29
N LYS A 316 -22.59 -16.94 12.84
CA LYS A 316 -23.66 -16.69 11.87
C LYS A 316 -24.89 -16.15 12.58
N ALA A 317 -25.78 -15.50 11.83
CA ALA A 317 -27.07 -15.02 12.35
C ALA A 317 -27.94 -16.09 13.02
N SER A 318 -27.66 -17.38 12.77
CA SER A 318 -28.32 -18.52 13.41
C SER A 318 -27.73 -18.92 14.76
N ASP A 319 -26.54 -18.42 15.10
CA ASP A 319 -25.75 -18.90 16.22
C ASP A 319 -26.06 -18.08 17.48
N GLU A 320 -26.10 -18.75 18.64
CA GLU A 320 -26.28 -18.07 19.93
C GLU A 320 -25.13 -17.09 20.17
N GLY A 321 -25.45 -15.86 20.59
CA GLY A 321 -24.47 -14.78 20.79
C GLY A 321 -24.13 -13.99 19.54
N TYR A 322 -24.79 -14.23 18.40
CA TYR A 322 -24.61 -13.39 17.19
C TYR A 322 -24.96 -11.92 17.43
N GLU A 323 -26.08 -11.64 18.09
CA GLU A 323 -26.52 -10.25 18.34
C GLU A 323 -25.55 -9.51 19.26
N ASP A 324 -25.04 -10.18 20.30
CA ASP A 324 -24.02 -9.61 21.20
C ASP A 324 -22.71 -9.36 20.45
N TRP A 325 -22.27 -10.32 19.63
CA TRP A 325 -21.09 -10.15 18.77
C TRP A 325 -21.27 -9.01 17.76
N LEU A 326 -22.44 -8.90 17.13
CA LEU A 326 -22.74 -7.87 16.14
C LEU A 326 -22.74 -6.47 16.77
N ALA A 327 -23.22 -6.35 18.01
CA ALA A 327 -23.20 -5.09 18.75
C ALA A 327 -21.78 -4.62 19.09
N ASP A 328 -20.89 -5.56 19.42
CA ASP A 328 -19.50 -5.28 19.80
C ASP A 328 -18.53 -5.26 18.59
N HIS A 329 -18.93 -5.80 17.44
CA HIS A 329 -18.05 -5.94 16.29
C HIS A 329 -17.90 -4.64 15.49
N GLU A 330 -16.72 -4.05 15.56
CA GLU A 330 -16.29 -3.02 14.61
C GLU A 330 -15.79 -3.67 13.31
N CYS A 331 -16.56 -3.48 12.23
CA CYS A 331 -16.16 -3.94 10.90
C CYS A 331 -14.90 -3.17 10.45
N GLN A 332 -13.88 -3.94 10.05
CA GLN A 332 -12.63 -3.43 9.46
C GLN A 332 -12.84 -2.90 8.04
#